data_AF-A0A3D5Q196-F1
#
_entry.id   AF-A0A3D5Q196-F1
#
_cell.length_a   1.000
_cell.length_b   1.000
_cell.length_c   1.000
_cell.angle_alpha   90.00
_cell.angle_beta   90.00
_cell.angle_gamma   90.00
#
_symmetry.space_group_name_H-M   'P 1'
#
loop_
_entity.id
_entity.type
_entity.pdbx_description
1 polymer ?
#
loop_
_entity_poly.entity_id
_entity_poly.type
_entity_poly.pdbx_seq_one_letter_code
_entity_poly.pdbx_strand_id
1 'polypeptide(L)'
;RTAGFNPLDIGALTAGTSVLMLLLMFIGGAPNSTASGIKVSTFVIMLAATRSFLRGNLDVSFFKRSLSRETVIKALATATIGMAVVFFGVLSLSILVEDDFLDIAFEVVSAFGTVGLSRGTTGELGAAGQLVIMAIMLIGRLGPLTLGYTLTVRRKSRVRYAKTEFPVG
;
A
#
# COMPACT_ATOMS: atom_id res chain seq x y z
N ARG A 1 13.84 5.60 0.66
CA ARG A 1 13.28 4.31 0.16
C ARG A 1 12.61 4.40 -1.21
N THR A 2 12.40 5.59 -1.78
CA THR A 2 11.88 5.77 -3.15
C THR A 2 12.89 6.52 -4.02
N ALA A 3 14.18 6.18 -3.88
CA ALA A 3 15.26 6.94 -4.48
C ALA A 3 15.69 6.39 -5.84
N GLY A 4 15.27 5.17 -6.21
CA GLY A 4 15.64 4.52 -7.47
C GLY A 4 17.13 4.21 -7.65
N PHE A 5 18.00 4.63 -6.73
CA PHE A 5 19.44 4.37 -6.84
C PHE A 5 19.73 2.89 -6.64
N ASN A 6 20.49 2.35 -7.60
CA ASN A 6 20.85 0.95 -7.64
C ASN A 6 22.36 0.77 -7.35
N PRO A 7 22.79 0.71 -6.09
CA PRO A 7 24.21 0.54 -5.75
C PRO A 7 24.69 -0.93 -5.91
N LEU A 8 23.77 -1.90 -6.00
CA LEU A 8 24.03 -3.34 -6.07
C LEU A 8 23.03 -3.98 -7.04
N ASP A 9 23.41 -5.03 -7.76
CA ASP A 9 22.46 -5.71 -8.64
C ASP A 9 21.27 -6.31 -7.87
N ILE A 10 20.06 -5.78 -8.09
CA ILE A 10 18.82 -6.21 -7.41
C ILE A 10 18.38 -7.59 -7.91
N GLY A 11 18.65 -7.92 -9.18
CA GLY A 11 18.35 -9.25 -9.74
C GLY A 11 19.11 -10.36 -9.03
N ALA A 12 20.34 -10.07 -8.59
CA ALA A 12 21.20 -10.99 -7.86
C ALA A 12 20.84 -11.16 -6.38
N LEU A 13 19.83 -10.45 -5.86
CA LEU A 13 19.41 -10.59 -4.47
C LEU A 13 18.76 -11.94 -4.20
N THR A 14 19.08 -12.53 -3.04
CA THR A 14 18.39 -13.74 -2.57
C THR A 14 16.88 -13.52 -2.41
N ALA A 15 16.09 -14.59 -2.51
CA ALA A 15 14.63 -14.51 -2.36
C ALA A 15 14.22 -13.89 -1.02
N GLY A 16 14.92 -14.23 0.08
CA GLY A 16 14.63 -13.67 1.41
C GLY A 16 14.83 -12.16 1.50
N THR A 17 15.93 -11.64 0.94
CA THR A 17 16.17 -10.19 0.87
C THR A 17 15.13 -9.49 0.00
N SER A 18 14.69 -10.15 -1.07
CA SER A 18 13.70 -9.59 -2.00
C SER A 18 12.32 -9.48 -1.38
N VAL A 19 11.88 -10.52 -0.65
CA VAL A 19 10.62 -10.48 0.13
C VAL A 19 10.67 -9.38 1.20
N LEU A 20 11.81 -9.22 1.87
CA LEU A 20 11.99 -8.10 2.79
C LEU A 20 11.86 -6.77 2.05
N MET A 21 12.54 -6.60 0.92
CA MET A 21 12.46 -5.40 0.08
C MET A 21 11.02 -5.08 -0.35
N LEU A 22 10.24 -6.08 -0.78
CA LEU A 22 8.81 -5.90 -1.10
C LEU A 22 8.04 -5.26 0.06
N LEU A 23 8.18 -5.81 1.27
CA LEU A 23 7.53 -5.24 2.47
C LEU A 23 7.97 -3.80 2.71
N LEU A 24 9.26 -3.54 2.57
CA LEU A 24 9.86 -2.23 2.82
C LEU A 24 9.54 -1.20 1.74
N MET A 25 9.19 -1.61 0.52
CA MET A 25 8.74 -0.76 -0.57
C MET A 25 7.24 -0.45 -0.48
N PHE A 26 6.46 -1.46 -0.07
CA PHE A 26 5.03 -1.29 0.19
C PHE A 26 4.80 -0.30 1.34
N ILE A 27 5.62 -0.39 2.39
CA ILE A 27 5.70 0.62 3.46
C ILE A 27 6.57 1.78 2.97
N GLY A 28 5.90 2.82 2.48
CA GLY A 28 6.50 4.03 1.93
C GLY A 28 7.20 4.92 2.95
N GLY A 29 7.26 6.22 2.65
CA GLY A 29 7.92 7.21 3.50
C GLY A 29 7.04 7.80 4.62
N ALA A 30 7.58 8.84 5.26
CA ALA A 30 6.90 9.62 6.27
C ALA A 30 5.63 10.34 5.75
N PRO A 31 4.69 10.70 6.65
CA PRO A 31 3.53 11.53 6.29
C PRO A 31 3.98 12.87 5.69
N ASN A 32 3.19 13.42 4.77
CA ASN A 32 3.48 14.64 3.99
C ASN A 32 4.77 14.59 3.13
N SER A 33 5.41 13.42 3.00
CA SER A 33 6.52 13.21 2.08
C SER A 33 6.04 13.00 0.64
N THR A 34 6.93 13.21 -0.32
CA THR A 34 6.79 12.86 -1.74
C THR A 34 6.86 11.35 -1.99
N ALA A 35 7.33 10.55 -1.04
CA ALA A 35 7.38 9.09 -1.19
C ALA A 35 5.97 8.47 -1.32
N SER A 36 5.78 7.54 -2.24
CA SER A 36 4.51 6.83 -2.46
C SER A 36 4.40 5.57 -1.58
N GLY A 37 3.34 4.79 -1.77
CA GLY A 37 3.01 3.59 -1.01
C GLY A 37 2.19 3.88 0.25
N ILE A 38 2.02 2.85 1.08
CA ILE A 38 1.37 3.03 2.38
C ILE A 38 2.34 3.77 3.29
N LYS A 39 1.94 4.96 3.76
CA LYS A 39 2.78 5.77 4.65
C LYS A 39 3.14 5.01 5.92
N VAL A 40 4.34 5.24 6.44
CA VAL A 40 4.78 4.64 7.73
C VAL A 40 3.77 4.92 8.84
N SER A 41 3.17 6.11 8.85
CA SER A 41 2.11 6.47 9.79
C SER A 41 0.91 5.53 9.73
N THR A 42 0.45 5.17 8.52
CA THR A 42 -0.66 4.21 8.34
C THR A 42 -0.28 2.85 8.90
N PHE A 43 0.92 2.36 8.59
CA PHE A 43 1.40 1.08 9.09
C PHE A 43 1.46 1.04 10.62
N VAL A 44 2.01 2.09 11.25
CA VAL A 44 2.08 2.21 12.71
C VAL A 44 0.70 2.30 13.35
N ILE A 45 -0.24 3.06 12.76
CA ILE A 45 -1.63 3.15 13.25
C ILE A 45 -2.31 1.78 13.19
N MET A 46 -2.14 1.03 12.10
CA MET A 46 -2.68 -0.32 11.97
C MET A 46 -2.12 -1.27 13.02
N LEU A 47 -0.81 -1.26 13.25
CA LEU A 47 -0.18 -2.06 14.31
C LEU A 47 -0.70 -1.67 15.72
N ALA A 48 -0.83 -0.38 16.00
CA ALA A 48 -1.35 0.10 17.27
C ALA A 48 -2.82 -0.31 17.46
N ALA A 49 -3.63 -0.23 16.40
CA ALA A 49 -5.03 -0.66 16.41
C ALA A 49 -5.16 -2.16 16.70
N THR A 50 -4.40 -3.00 15.99
CA THR A 50 -4.36 -4.45 16.23
C THR A 50 -3.92 -4.77 17.66
N ARG A 51 -2.85 -4.12 18.15
CA ARG A 51 -2.38 -4.31 19.53
C ARG A 51 -3.42 -3.90 20.56
N SER A 52 -4.16 -2.81 20.32
CA SER A 52 -5.22 -2.34 21.22
C SER A 52 -6.38 -3.32 21.26
N PHE A 53 -6.80 -3.82 20.09
CA PHE A 53 -7.86 -4.82 19.96
C PHE A 53 -7.51 -6.12 20.70
N LEU A 54 -6.29 -6.64 20.51
CA LEU A 54 -5.81 -7.84 21.22
C LEU A 54 -5.72 -7.66 22.74
N ARG A 55 -5.70 -6.41 23.24
CA ARG A 55 -5.73 -6.07 24.67
C ARG A 55 -7.14 -5.81 25.20
N GLY A 56 -8.17 -5.91 24.36
CA GLY A 56 -9.56 -5.59 24.72
C GLY A 56 -9.88 -4.09 24.77
N ASN A 57 -8.98 -3.23 24.32
CA ASN A 57 -9.17 -1.77 24.32
C ASN A 57 -9.68 -1.29 22.97
N LEU A 58 -10.87 -0.68 22.96
CA LEU A 58 -11.47 -0.09 21.76
C LEU A 58 -10.83 1.24 21.35
N ASP A 59 -10.16 1.91 22.29
CA ASP A 59 -9.48 3.18 22.05
C ASP A 59 -8.01 2.95 21.68
N VAL A 60 -7.68 3.24 20.42
CA VAL A 60 -6.30 3.18 19.94
C VAL A 60 -5.54 4.40 20.48
N SER A 61 -4.50 4.15 21.28
CA SER A 61 -3.65 5.21 21.84
C SER A 61 -2.19 5.02 21.45
N PHE A 62 -1.50 6.15 21.28
CA PHE A 62 -0.09 6.22 20.93
C PHE A 62 0.58 7.34 21.73
N PHE A 63 1.70 7.06 22.40
CA PHE A 63 2.38 8.02 23.29
C PHE A 63 1.46 8.75 24.29
N LYS A 64 0.53 8.02 24.93
CA LYS A 64 -0.48 8.58 25.85
C LYS A 64 -1.44 9.60 25.22
N ARG A 65 -1.60 9.58 23.89
CA ARG A 65 -2.61 10.36 23.15
C ARG A 65 -3.54 9.40 22.41
N SER A 66 -4.84 9.64 22.47
CA SER A 66 -5.83 8.85 21.73
C SER A 66 -5.88 9.27 20.26
N LEU A 67 -6.03 8.29 19.37
CA LEU A 67 -6.27 8.53 17.95
C LEU A 67 -7.78 8.61 17.69
N SER A 68 -8.18 9.53 16.81
CA SER A 68 -9.57 9.60 16.40
C SER A 68 -9.97 8.34 15.60
N ARG A 69 -11.21 7.88 15.77
CA ARG A 69 -11.75 6.75 14.98
C ARG A 69 -11.68 7.00 13.47
N GLU A 70 -11.82 8.26 13.06
CA GLU A 70 -11.68 8.67 11.65
C GLU A 70 -10.26 8.45 11.12
N THR A 71 -9.23 8.73 11.93
CA THR A 71 -7.84 8.45 11.58
C THR A 71 -7.59 6.95 11.38
N VAL A 72 -8.14 6.11 12.27
CA VAL A 72 -8.01 4.65 12.17
C VAL A 72 -8.72 4.11 10.93
N ILE A 73 -9.96 4.56 10.65
CA ILE A 73 -10.71 4.16 9.45
C ILE A 73 -9.99 4.60 8.18
N LYS A 74 -9.42 5.83 8.16
CA LYS A 74 -8.63 6.31 7.03
C LYS A 74 -7.39 5.44 6.80
N ALA A 75 -6.68 5.09 7.88
CA ALA A 75 -5.52 4.20 7.81
C ALA A 75 -5.91 2.83 7.23
N LEU A 76 -6.98 2.23 7.74
CA LEU A 76 -7.53 0.96 7.22
C LEU A 76 -7.87 1.07 5.73
N ALA A 77 -8.65 2.09 5.33
CA ALA A 77 -9.04 2.29 3.94
C ALA A 77 -7.83 2.45 3.02
N THR A 78 -6.83 3.26 3.41
CA THR A 78 -5.60 3.42 2.62
C THR A 78 -4.84 2.10 2.47
N ALA A 79 -4.81 1.27 3.51
CA ALA A 79 -4.11 -0.01 3.49
C ALA A 79 -4.82 -1.05 2.62
N THR A 80 -6.14 -1.17 2.77
CA THR A 80 -6.96 -2.09 1.98
C THR A 80 -6.93 -1.74 0.49
N ILE A 81 -7.07 -0.46 0.14
CA ILE A 81 -6.99 -0.01 -1.26
C ILE A 81 -5.59 -0.28 -1.84
N GLY A 82 -4.53 0.03 -1.08
CA GLY A 82 -3.16 -0.25 -1.53
C GLY A 82 -2.91 -1.73 -1.78
N MET A 83 -3.38 -2.60 -0.88
CA MET A 83 -3.26 -4.05 -1.04
C MET A 83 -4.04 -4.56 -2.26
N ALA A 84 -5.26 -4.05 -2.48
CA ALA A 84 -6.06 -4.41 -3.66
C ALA A 84 -5.37 -4.01 -4.98
N VAL A 85 -4.81 -2.80 -5.05
CA VAL A 85 -4.08 -2.32 -6.24
C VAL A 85 -2.87 -3.19 -6.53
N VAL A 86 -2.07 -3.54 -5.51
CA VAL A 86 -0.92 -4.43 -5.67
C VAL A 86 -1.39 -5.82 -6.12
N PHE A 87 -2.41 -6.39 -5.49
CA PHE A 87 -2.94 -7.71 -5.84
C PHE A 87 -3.40 -7.78 -7.30
N PHE A 88 -4.24 -6.83 -7.73
CA PHE A 88 -4.71 -6.80 -9.12
C PHE A 88 -3.59 -6.46 -10.10
N GLY A 89 -2.58 -5.68 -9.69
CA GLY A 89 -1.40 -5.41 -10.51
C GLY A 89 -0.57 -6.66 -10.77
N VAL A 90 -0.27 -7.43 -9.71
CA VAL A 90 0.45 -8.71 -9.82
C VAL A 90 -0.35 -9.70 -10.65
N LEU A 91 -1.65 -9.82 -10.41
CA LEU A 91 -2.52 -10.69 -11.20
C LEU A 91 -2.50 -10.32 -12.69
N SER A 92 -2.64 -9.04 -13.00
CA SER A 92 -2.67 -8.56 -14.40
C SER A 92 -1.34 -8.82 -15.09
N LEU A 93 -0.21 -8.51 -14.46
CA LEU A 93 1.09 -8.74 -15.06
C LEU A 93 1.47 -10.22 -15.18
N SER A 94 1.06 -11.05 -14.23
CA SER A 94 1.27 -12.51 -14.31
C SER A 94 0.56 -13.15 -15.50
N ILE A 95 -0.46 -12.49 -16.05
CA ILE A 95 -1.18 -12.94 -17.26
C ILE A 95 -0.52 -12.37 -18.54
N LEU A 96 0.09 -11.20 -18.45
CA LEU A 96 0.61 -10.44 -19.60
C LEU A 96 2.09 -10.73 -19.90
N VAL A 97 2.85 -11.15 -18.89
CA VAL A 97 4.30 -11.33 -18.97
C VAL A 97 4.65 -12.71 -18.42
N GLU A 98 5.41 -13.47 -19.20
CA GLU A 98 5.98 -14.75 -18.76
C GLU A 98 7.29 -14.49 -18.03
N ASP A 99 7.23 -14.38 -16.70
CA ASP A 99 8.40 -14.19 -15.84
C ASP A 99 8.15 -14.83 -14.46
N ASP A 100 9.20 -14.91 -13.65
CA ASP A 100 9.11 -15.43 -12.29
C ASP A 100 8.17 -14.57 -11.43
N PHE A 101 7.31 -15.23 -10.64
CA PHE A 101 6.31 -14.56 -9.80
C PHE A 101 6.93 -13.52 -8.86
N LEU A 102 8.12 -13.82 -8.32
CA LEU A 102 8.83 -12.92 -7.42
C LEU A 102 9.23 -11.62 -8.13
N ASP A 103 9.64 -11.71 -9.39
CA ASP A 103 10.09 -10.57 -10.19
C ASP A 103 8.89 -9.71 -10.61
N ILE A 104 7.80 -10.33 -11.03
CA ILE A 104 6.52 -9.65 -11.29
C ILE A 104 6.01 -8.93 -10.03
N ALA A 105 6.02 -9.60 -8.89
CA ALA A 105 5.64 -9.00 -7.62
C ALA A 105 6.54 -7.81 -7.25
N PHE A 106 7.84 -7.92 -7.54
CA PHE A 106 8.81 -6.85 -7.31
C PHE A 106 8.52 -5.62 -8.15
N GLU A 107 8.26 -5.79 -9.44
CA GLU A 107 7.89 -4.68 -10.34
C GLU A 107 6.62 -3.97 -9.87
N VAL A 108 5.58 -4.73 -9.53
CA VAL A 108 4.30 -4.14 -9.13
C VAL A 108 4.41 -3.36 -7.82
N VAL A 109 5.09 -3.93 -6.82
CA VAL A 109 5.25 -3.27 -5.53
C VAL A 109 6.17 -2.05 -5.66
N SER A 110 7.22 -2.13 -6.48
CA SER A 110 8.08 -1.00 -6.81
C SER A 110 7.30 0.11 -7.53
N ALA A 111 6.46 -0.23 -8.50
CA ALA A 111 5.60 0.71 -9.21
C ALA A 111 4.61 1.40 -8.27
N PHE A 112 3.91 0.63 -7.42
CA PHE A 112 2.95 1.16 -6.44
C PHE A 112 3.63 2.09 -5.42
N GLY A 113 4.78 1.67 -4.89
CA GLY A 113 5.60 2.48 -4.00
C GLY A 113 6.34 3.62 -4.69
N THR A 114 6.23 3.75 -6.03
CA THR A 114 7.06 4.61 -6.90
C THR A 114 8.53 4.58 -6.48
N VAL A 115 9.05 3.38 -6.27
CA VAL A 115 10.40 3.16 -5.72
C VAL A 115 11.47 3.29 -6.79
N GLY A 116 11.16 2.78 -7.99
CA GLY A 116 12.03 2.85 -9.16
C GLY A 116 13.14 1.80 -9.18
N LEU A 117 13.00 0.72 -8.40
CA LEU A 117 13.88 -0.45 -8.47
C LEU A 117 13.23 -1.55 -9.31
N SER A 118 14.05 -2.36 -9.96
CA SER A 118 13.63 -3.46 -10.83
C SER A 118 14.54 -4.67 -10.64
N ARG A 119 14.01 -5.87 -10.88
CA ARG A 119 14.80 -7.11 -10.94
C ARG A 119 15.15 -7.55 -12.37
N GLY A 120 14.79 -6.74 -13.38
CA GLY A 120 15.11 -6.99 -14.79
C GLY A 120 13.87 -7.04 -15.70
N THR A 121 12.70 -7.35 -15.13
CA THR A 121 11.44 -7.53 -15.86
C THR A 121 10.94 -6.26 -16.56
N THR A 122 11.32 -5.05 -16.10
CA THR A 122 10.81 -3.80 -16.70
C THR A 122 11.12 -3.68 -18.19
N GLY A 123 12.22 -4.27 -18.66
CA GLY A 123 12.62 -4.26 -20.07
C GLY A 123 11.74 -5.12 -20.97
N GLU A 124 11.01 -6.09 -20.39
CA GLU A 124 10.30 -7.16 -21.12
C GLU A 124 8.77 -7.06 -21.00
N LEU A 125 8.25 -6.04 -20.32
CA LEU A 125 6.82 -5.84 -20.03
C LEU A 125 5.88 -5.80 -21.26
N GLY A 126 6.41 -5.58 -22.46
CA GLY A 126 5.61 -5.27 -23.65
C GLY A 126 4.72 -4.02 -23.48
N ALA A 127 3.97 -3.64 -24.52
CA ALA A 127 3.13 -2.43 -24.46
C ALA A 127 2.00 -2.53 -23.41
N ALA A 128 1.39 -3.72 -23.28
CA ALA A 128 0.30 -3.94 -22.33
C ALA A 128 0.76 -3.91 -20.87
N GLY A 129 1.89 -4.56 -20.55
CA GLY A 129 2.46 -4.54 -19.19
C GLY A 129 2.94 -3.15 -18.79
N GLN A 130 3.50 -2.38 -19.73
CA GLN A 130 3.87 -0.97 -19.50
C GLN A 130 2.66 -0.12 -19.11
N LEU A 131 1.51 -0.26 -19.79
CA LEU A 131 0.29 0.47 -19.43
C LEU A 131 -0.20 0.12 -18.02
N VAL A 132 -0.13 -1.16 -17.64
CA VAL A 132 -0.48 -1.61 -16.28
C VAL A 132 0.44 -0.95 -15.25
N ILE A 133 1.76 -1.00 -15.45
CA ILE A 133 2.74 -0.37 -14.55
C ILE A 133 2.52 1.14 -14.46
N MET A 134 2.31 1.83 -15.57
CA MET A 134 2.04 3.27 -15.60
C MET A 134 0.80 3.64 -14.78
N ALA A 135 -0.29 2.86 -14.93
CA ALA A 135 -1.50 3.06 -14.15
C ALA A 135 -1.24 2.85 -12.65
N ILE A 136 -0.51 1.80 -12.27
CA ILE A 136 -0.15 1.50 -10.88
C ILE A 136 0.72 2.62 -10.28
N MET A 137 1.71 3.13 -11.01
CA MET A 137 2.54 4.25 -10.58
C MET A 137 1.71 5.51 -10.32
N LEU A 138 0.77 5.82 -11.20
CA LEU A 138 -0.12 6.98 -11.06
C LEU A 138 -1.01 6.81 -9.82
N ILE A 139 -1.64 5.65 -9.65
CA ILE A 139 -2.51 5.35 -8.49
C ILE A 139 -1.71 5.41 -7.19
N GLY A 140 -0.53 4.79 -7.15
CA GLY A 140 0.36 4.83 -6.00
C GLY A 140 0.65 6.26 -5.58
N ARG A 141 1.10 7.08 -6.54
CA ARG A 141 1.47 8.48 -6.27
C ARG A 141 0.31 9.33 -5.80
N LEU A 142 -0.88 9.13 -6.37
CA LEU A 142 -2.09 9.91 -6.05
C LEU A 142 -2.74 9.49 -4.73
N GLY A 143 -2.56 8.25 -4.27
CA GLY A 143 -3.32 7.61 -3.18
C GLY A 143 -3.67 8.51 -1.99
N PRO A 144 -2.70 9.18 -1.32
CA PRO A 144 -2.99 10.06 -0.18
C PRO A 144 -3.82 11.30 -0.53
N LEU A 145 -3.63 11.88 -1.72
CA LEU A 145 -4.32 13.08 -2.20
C LEU A 145 -5.77 12.75 -2.59
N THR A 146 -5.98 11.65 -3.31
CA THR A 146 -7.33 11.20 -3.72
C THR A 146 -8.20 10.84 -2.51
N LEU A 147 -7.61 10.21 -1.50
CA LEU A 147 -8.30 9.89 -0.25
C LEU A 147 -8.54 11.12 0.62
N GLY A 148 -7.63 12.10 0.62
CA GLY A 148 -7.87 13.40 1.25
C GLY A 148 -9.08 14.12 0.63
N TYR A 149 -9.18 14.15 -0.69
CA TYR A 149 -10.26 14.82 -1.40
C TYR A 149 -11.62 14.11 -1.20
N THR A 150 -11.68 12.79 -1.39
CA THR A 150 -12.92 12.00 -1.22
C THR A 150 -13.48 12.04 0.20
N LEU A 151 -12.62 12.06 1.23
CA LEU A 151 -13.04 12.23 2.63
C LEU A 151 -13.55 13.65 2.94
N THR A 152 -13.04 14.66 2.23
CA THR A 152 -13.48 16.05 2.39
C THR A 152 -14.86 16.29 1.79
N VAL A 153 -15.22 15.57 0.72
CA VAL A 153 -16.58 15.57 0.14
C VAL A 153 -17.52 14.67 0.97
N ARG A 154 -17.65 14.97 2.26
CA ARG A 154 -18.52 14.22 3.16
C ARG A 154 -19.96 14.71 3.00
N ARG A 155 -20.81 13.98 2.27
CA ARG A 155 -22.26 14.09 2.45
C ARG A 155 -22.61 13.52 3.81
N LYS A 156 -22.83 14.37 4.82
CA LYS A 156 -23.40 13.94 6.09
C LYS A 156 -24.80 13.38 5.82
N SER A 157 -24.95 12.06 5.80
CA SER A 157 -26.27 11.44 5.79
C SER A 157 -27.00 11.85 7.07
N ARG A 158 -28.19 12.45 6.90
CA ARG A 158 -29.09 12.78 8.03
C ARG A 158 -29.91 11.57 8.47
N VAL A 159 -29.84 10.46 7.74
CA VAL A 159 -30.57 9.21 8.01
C VAL A 159 -29.60 8.18 8.58
N ARG A 160 -29.97 7.56 9.71
CA ARG A 160 -29.27 6.42 10.31
C ARG A 160 -30.14 5.16 10.20
N TYR A 161 -29.51 4.04 9.93
CA TYR A 161 -30.15 2.72 9.87
C TYR A 161 -30.02 2.00 11.23
N ALA A 162 -30.88 1.00 11.46
CA ALA A 162 -30.83 0.17 12.65
C ALA A 162 -29.50 -0.60 12.74
N LYS A 163 -28.96 -0.76 13.96
CA LYS A 163 -27.75 -1.54 14.19
C LYS A 163 -28.08 -3.02 14.04
N THR A 164 -27.28 -3.72 13.25
CA THR A 164 -27.33 -5.19 13.13
C THR A 164 -25.98 -5.72 13.54
N GLU A 165 -25.98 -6.75 14.38
CA GLU A 165 -24.76 -7.49 14.74
C GLU A 165 -24.53 -8.56 13.68
N PHE A 166 -23.47 -8.41 12.91
CA PHE A 166 -22.98 -9.45 12.02
C PHE A 166 -21.80 -10.13 12.69
N PRO A 167 -21.79 -11.47 12.81
CA PRO A 167 -20.65 -12.17 13.35
C PRO A 167 -19.45 -11.98 12.42
N VAL A 168 -18.36 -11.50 12.98
CA VAL A 168 -17.06 -11.40 12.32
C VAL A 168 -16.05 -12.00 13.29
N GLY A 169 -15.66 -13.25 13.05
CA GLY A 169 -14.53 -13.95 13.69
C GLY A 169 -14.43 -13.87 15.21
#